data_AF-Q1D648-F1
#
_entry.id   AF-Q1D648-F1
#
_cell.length_a   1.000
_cell.length_b   1.000
_cell.length_c   1.000
_cell.angle_alpha   90.00
_cell.angle_beta   90.00
_cell.angle_gamma   90.00
#
_symmetry.space_group_name_H-M   'P 1'
#
loop_
_entity.id
_entity.type
_entity.pdbx_description
1 polymer ?
#
loop_
_entity_poly.entity_id
_entity_poly.type
_entity_poly.pdbx_seq_one_letter_code
_entity_poly.pdbx_strand_id
1 'polypeptide(L)'
;MVGRADDAAWRPYEDGGSIGWMGTQGGTIARDEDFGGLARLTYELDDTRSFHAIACSVTGWLLYHRFFDNAAAATAAFEEMKPALEALLTQLPEGGPTSPANTRLAGPLLAAFTVRHG
;
A
#
# COMPACT_ATOMS: atom_id res chain seq x y z
N MET A 1 -2.49 20.47 -13.08
CA MET A 1 -2.09 19.34 -13.95
C MET A 1 -2.23 18.11 -13.08
N VAL A 2 -3.36 17.40 -13.20
CA VAL A 2 -3.61 16.16 -12.42
C VAL A 2 -2.96 15.05 -13.24
N GLY A 3 -1.86 14.50 -12.74
CA GLY A 3 -1.20 13.36 -13.38
C GLY A 3 -2.15 12.18 -13.30
N ARG A 4 -2.55 11.62 -14.44
CA ARG A 4 -3.28 10.35 -14.44
C ARG A 4 -2.39 9.28 -13.80
N ALA A 5 -3.01 8.31 -13.15
CA ALA A 5 -2.33 7.09 -12.68
C ALA A 5 -1.47 6.42 -13.79
N ASP A 6 -1.82 6.63 -15.06
CA ASP A 6 -1.13 6.07 -16.24
C ASP A 6 0.36 6.47 -16.37
N ASP A 7 0.80 7.59 -15.79
CA ASP A 7 2.21 8.06 -15.83
C ASP A 7 2.95 7.89 -14.48
N ALA A 8 2.26 7.37 -13.45
CA ALA A 8 2.87 7.17 -12.15
C ALA A 8 3.74 5.90 -12.12
N ALA A 9 4.82 5.94 -11.35
CA ALA A 9 5.69 4.80 -11.10
C ALA A 9 5.98 4.69 -9.61
N TRP A 10 6.22 3.47 -9.14
CA TRP A 10 6.68 3.24 -7.77
C TRP A 10 8.04 3.88 -7.56
N ARG A 11 8.16 4.67 -6.50
CA ARG A 11 9.40 5.34 -6.10
C ARG A 11 9.56 5.32 -4.58
N PRO A 12 10.77 5.53 -4.05
CA PRO A 12 10.97 5.67 -2.61
C PRO A 12 10.09 6.80 -2.04
N TYR A 13 9.35 6.50 -0.97
CA TYR A 13 8.55 7.52 -0.28
C TYR A 13 9.47 8.58 0.33
N GLU A 14 9.14 9.86 0.13
CA GLU A 14 9.95 11.01 0.61
C GLU A 14 11.45 10.89 0.27
N ASP A 15 11.78 10.46 -0.95
CA ASP A 15 13.15 10.23 -1.42
C ASP A 15 13.95 9.27 -0.51
N GLY A 16 13.26 8.35 0.17
CA GLY A 16 13.83 7.39 1.12
C GLY A 16 14.03 7.95 2.54
N GLY A 17 13.52 9.14 2.84
CA GLY A 17 13.69 9.80 4.14
C GLY A 17 13.09 9.03 5.33
N SER A 18 12.15 8.14 5.09
CA SER A 18 11.50 7.29 6.10
C SER A 18 12.27 6.01 6.44
N ILE A 19 13.25 5.61 5.63
CA ILE A 19 13.98 4.35 5.84
C ILE A 19 14.76 4.40 7.15
N GLY A 20 14.68 3.34 7.95
CA GLY A 20 15.33 3.24 9.26
C GLY A 20 14.55 3.88 10.41
N TRP A 21 13.46 4.59 10.13
CA TRP A 21 12.57 5.09 11.18
C TRP A 21 11.67 3.98 11.72
N MET A 22 11.15 4.19 12.93
CA MET A 22 10.11 3.33 13.47
C MET A 22 8.81 3.56 12.69
N GLY A 23 8.26 2.47 12.15
CA GLY A 23 7.00 2.50 11.44
C GLY A 23 5.79 2.41 12.37
N THR A 24 4.61 2.42 11.76
CA THR A 24 3.32 2.49 12.47
C THR A 24 2.97 1.20 13.20
N GLN A 25 3.55 0.08 12.79
CA GLN A 25 3.34 -1.23 13.42
C GLN A 25 4.45 -1.58 14.42
N GLY A 26 5.39 -0.65 14.66
CA GLY A 26 6.44 -0.79 15.67
C GLY A 26 7.66 -1.59 15.20
N GLY A 27 7.80 -1.84 13.89
CA GLY A 27 9.05 -2.32 13.30
C GLY A 27 9.91 -1.17 12.75
N THR A 28 11.11 -1.48 12.29
CA THR A 28 11.95 -0.53 11.54
C THR A 28 11.53 -0.56 10.07
N ILE A 29 11.28 0.61 9.48
CA ILE A 29 10.95 0.72 8.06
C ILE A 29 12.17 0.28 7.24
N ALA A 30 12.03 -0.86 6.56
CA ALA A 30 13.07 -1.44 5.71
C ALA A 30 12.85 -1.13 4.23
N ARG A 31 11.60 -0.86 3.84
CA ARG A 31 11.23 -0.45 2.49
C ARG A 31 9.96 0.39 2.54
N ASP A 32 9.91 1.45 1.75
CA ASP A 32 8.77 2.36 1.72
C ASP A 32 8.67 3.01 0.35
N GLU A 33 7.57 2.78 -0.34
CA GLU A 33 7.38 3.23 -1.71
C GLU A 33 6.00 3.86 -1.91
N ASP A 34 5.96 4.94 -2.68
CA ASP A 34 4.74 5.61 -3.10
C ASP A 34 4.51 5.47 -4.60
N PHE A 35 3.24 5.44 -4.99
CA PHE A 35 2.80 5.45 -6.38
C PHE A 35 2.10 6.77 -6.67
N GLY A 36 2.87 7.80 -7.01
CA GLY A 36 2.36 9.12 -7.38
C GLY A 36 1.47 9.79 -6.31
N GLY A 37 1.66 9.46 -5.02
CA GLY A 37 0.79 9.89 -3.93
C GLY A 37 -0.61 9.24 -3.87
N LEU A 38 -0.91 8.28 -4.76
CA LEU A 38 -2.20 7.59 -4.82
C LEU A 38 -2.24 6.33 -3.94
N ALA A 39 -1.10 5.66 -3.81
CA ALA A 39 -0.91 4.52 -2.94
C ALA A 39 0.47 4.55 -2.28
N ARG A 40 0.61 3.88 -1.14
CA ARG A 40 1.88 3.67 -0.46
C ARG A 40 1.95 2.27 0.13
N LEU A 41 3.10 1.63 -0.03
CA LEU A 41 3.45 0.37 0.62
C LEU A 41 4.65 0.60 1.53
N THR A 42 4.51 0.24 2.80
CA THR A 42 5.57 0.32 3.80
C THR A 42 5.81 -1.06 4.38
N TYR A 43 7.03 -1.57 4.27
CA TYR A 43 7.47 -2.80 4.91
C TYR A 43 8.32 -2.47 6.13
N GLU A 44 7.85 -2.95 7.28
CA GLU A 44 8.50 -2.83 8.58
C GLU A 44 9.00 -4.20 9.03
N LEU A 45 10.17 -4.24 9.68
CA LEU A 45 10.70 -5.46 10.28
C LEU A 45 11.35 -5.23 11.65
N ASP A 46 11.32 -6.26 12.47
CA ASP A 46 12.09 -6.35 13.71
C ASP A 46 12.59 -7.79 13.89
N ASP A 47 13.87 -7.99 13.57
CA ASP A 47 14.55 -9.30 13.63
C ASP A 47 14.60 -9.88 15.06
N THR A 48 14.52 -9.04 16.10
CA THR A 48 14.56 -9.52 17.49
C THR A 48 13.30 -10.28 17.88
N ARG A 49 12.20 -10.10 17.13
CA ARG A 49 10.89 -10.70 17.37
C ARG A 49 10.36 -11.48 16.16
N SER A 50 11.18 -11.70 15.13
CA SER A 50 10.76 -12.28 13.86
C SER A 50 9.51 -11.61 13.28
N PHE A 51 9.45 -10.28 13.41
CA PHE A 51 8.28 -9.50 13.06
C PHE A 51 8.45 -8.88 11.67
N HIS A 52 7.44 -9.06 10.81
CA HIS A 52 7.39 -8.47 9.48
C HIS A 52 5.98 -7.97 9.21
N ALA A 53 5.83 -6.69 8.87
CA ALA A 53 4.54 -6.09 8.58
C ALA A 53 4.57 -5.27 7.30
N ILE A 54 3.51 -5.36 6.50
CA ILE A 54 3.28 -4.47 5.36
C ILE A 54 2.07 -3.61 5.66
N ALA A 55 2.27 -2.29 5.72
CA ALA A 55 1.19 -1.33 5.65
C ALA A 55 0.93 -0.97 4.18
N CYS A 56 -0.33 -1.03 3.78
CA CYS A 56 -0.81 -0.68 2.44
C CYS A 56 -1.86 0.41 2.57
N SER A 57 -1.67 1.51 1.86
CA SER A 57 -2.66 2.58 1.81
C SER A 57 -3.02 2.95 0.37
N VAL A 58 -4.29 3.29 0.19
CA VAL A 58 -4.85 3.91 -1.02
C VAL A 58 -5.48 5.22 -0.57
N THR A 59 -4.99 6.35 -1.07
CA THR A 59 -5.34 7.69 -0.61
C THR A 59 -6.86 7.92 -0.67
N GLY A 60 -7.47 8.15 0.50
CA GLY A 60 -8.91 8.39 0.65
C GLY A 60 -9.79 7.14 0.64
N TRP A 61 -9.22 5.94 0.53
CA TRP A 61 -9.99 4.70 0.36
C TRP A 61 -9.68 3.60 1.38
N LEU A 62 -8.41 3.28 1.57
CA LEU A 62 -8.01 2.07 2.29
C LEU A 62 -6.75 2.34 3.10
N LEU A 63 -6.74 1.82 4.32
CA LEU A 63 -5.53 1.54 5.08
C LEU A 63 -5.66 0.11 5.60
N TYR A 64 -4.71 -0.73 5.26
CA TYR A 64 -4.74 -2.15 5.54
C TYR A 64 -3.33 -2.65 5.89
N HIS A 65 -3.25 -3.64 6.77
CA HIS A 65 -1.98 -4.17 7.27
C HIS A 65 -1.95 -5.69 7.11
N ARG A 66 -0.78 -6.22 6.75
CA ARG A 66 -0.47 -7.65 6.71
C ARG A 66 0.70 -7.96 7.60
N PHE A 67 0.72 -9.16 8.16
CA PHE A 67 1.79 -9.65 9.01
C PHE A 67 2.33 -10.96 8.45
N PHE A 68 3.64 -11.15 8.55
CA PHE A 68 4.33 -12.31 8.02
C PHE A 68 5.32 -12.87 9.04
N ASP A 69 5.55 -14.17 9.00
CA ASP A 69 6.50 -14.85 9.88
C ASP A 69 7.95 -14.74 9.39
N ASN A 70 8.18 -14.25 8.16
CA ASN A 70 9.51 -14.12 7.59
C ASN A 70 9.62 -13.04 6.49
N ALA A 71 10.84 -12.54 6.32
CA ALA A 71 11.16 -11.51 5.33
C ALA A 71 10.91 -11.93 3.88
N ALA A 72 11.08 -13.21 3.54
CA ALA A 72 10.90 -13.68 2.16
C ALA A 72 9.42 -13.60 1.73
N ALA A 73 8.50 -14.04 2.60
CA ALA A 73 7.06 -13.96 2.38
C ALA A 73 6.60 -12.49 2.32
N ALA A 74 7.09 -11.64 3.23
CA ALA A 74 6.79 -10.21 3.19
C ALA A 74 7.28 -9.58 1.87
N THR A 75 8.52 -9.83 1.47
CA THR A 75 9.08 -9.27 0.24
C THR A 75 8.31 -9.71 -1.01
N ALA A 76 7.93 -11.00 -1.09
CA ALA A 76 7.12 -11.51 -2.19
C ALA A 76 5.75 -10.84 -2.24
N ALA A 77 5.08 -10.70 -1.09
CA ALA A 77 3.79 -10.02 -0.98
C ALA A 77 3.89 -8.53 -1.36
N PHE A 78 4.97 -7.85 -0.97
CA PHE A 78 5.20 -6.45 -1.32
C PHE A 78 5.23 -6.25 -2.84
N GLU A 79 5.97 -7.09 -3.57
CA GLU A 79 6.04 -7.00 -5.04
C GLU A 79 4.73 -7.41 -5.71
N GLU A 80 4.04 -8.43 -5.20
CA GLU A 80 2.75 -8.87 -5.74
C GLU A 80 1.68 -7.78 -5.61
N MET A 81 1.67 -7.04 -4.50
CA MET A 81 0.65 -6.02 -4.22
C MET A 81 0.76 -4.79 -5.13
N LYS A 82 1.95 -4.49 -5.68
CA LYS A 82 2.15 -3.32 -6.55
C LYS A 82 1.26 -3.31 -7.80
N PRO A 83 1.34 -4.30 -8.72
CA PRO A 83 0.48 -4.32 -9.90
C PRO A 83 -1.00 -4.48 -9.53
N ALA A 84 -1.31 -5.13 -8.40
CA ALA A 84 -2.69 -5.23 -7.93
C ALA A 84 -3.26 -3.87 -7.49
N LEU A 85 -2.44 -3.04 -6.82
CA LEU A 85 -2.80 -1.67 -6.45
C LEU A 85 -2.94 -0.78 -7.68
N GLU A 86 -2.03 -0.88 -8.66
CA GLU A 86 -2.14 -0.17 -9.92
C GLU A 86 -3.48 -0.48 -10.62
N ALA A 87 -3.83 -1.76 -10.75
CA ALA A 87 -5.11 -2.19 -11.31
C ALA A 87 -6.32 -1.70 -10.50
N LEU A 88 -6.23 -1.68 -9.17
CA LEU A 88 -7.29 -1.15 -8.30
C LEU A 88 -7.48 0.35 -8.51
N LEU A 89 -6.39 1.12 -8.61
CA LEU A 89 -6.42 2.58 -8.79
C LEU A 89 -7.08 2.99 -10.11
N THR A 90 -6.99 2.19 -11.18
CA THR A 90 -7.72 2.46 -12.44
C THR A 90 -9.24 2.45 -12.31
N GLN A 91 -9.77 1.88 -11.22
CA GLN A 91 -11.21 1.70 -10.99
C GLN A 91 -11.76 2.62 -9.90
N LEU A 92 -10.90 3.35 -9.19
CA LEU A 92 -11.27 4.23 -8.08
C LEU A 92 -11.09 5.70 -8.46
N PRO A 93 -12.03 6.59 -8.08
CA PRO A 93 -11.78 8.02 -8.09
C PRO A 93 -10.58 8.37 -7.20
N GLU A 94 -9.69 9.26 -7.65
CA GLU A 94 -8.61 9.75 -6.81
C GLU A 94 -9.13 10.48 -5.56
N GLY A 95 -8.45 10.31 -4.43
CA GLY A 95 -8.73 11.06 -3.20
C GLY A 95 -9.96 10.62 -2.41
N GLY A 96 -10.67 9.57 -2.83
CA GLY A 96 -11.78 9.00 -2.08
C GLY A 96 -13.16 9.16 -2.76
N PRO A 97 -14.24 8.80 -2.06
CA PRO A 97 -15.58 8.86 -2.61
C PRO A 97 -16.05 10.31 -2.81
N THR A 98 -16.29 10.67 -4.07
CA THR A 98 -16.89 11.97 -4.45
C THR A 98 -18.41 11.94 -4.57
N SER A 99 -19.02 10.74 -4.49
CA SER A 99 -20.47 10.55 -4.51
C SER A 99 -20.88 9.23 -3.83
N PRO A 100 -22.15 9.10 -3.38
CA PRO A 100 -22.67 7.84 -2.84
C PRO A 100 -22.69 6.67 -3.84
N ALA A 101 -22.64 6.95 -5.15
CA ALA A 101 -22.54 5.92 -6.18
C ALA A 101 -21.12 5.33 -6.22
N ASN A 102 -20.09 6.19 -6.16
CA ASN A 102 -18.69 5.77 -6.14
C ASN A 102 -18.37 4.93 -4.90
N THR A 103 -18.91 5.28 -3.73
CA THR A 103 -18.76 4.46 -2.51
C THR A 103 -19.29 3.04 -2.70
N ARG A 104 -20.48 2.90 -3.31
CA ARG A 104 -21.11 1.59 -3.54
C ARG A 104 -20.34 0.73 -4.53
N LEU A 105 -19.72 1.33 -5.54
CA LEU A 105 -18.88 0.63 -6.50
C LEU A 105 -17.51 0.26 -5.91
N ALA A 106 -16.93 1.13 -5.09
CA ALA A 106 -15.61 0.89 -4.48
C ALA A 106 -15.62 -0.24 -3.44
N GLY A 107 -16.69 -0.38 -2.67
CA GLY A 107 -16.78 -1.38 -1.59
C GLY A 107 -16.37 -2.80 -2.03
N PRO A 108 -17.01 -3.39 -3.06
CA PRO A 108 -16.63 -4.71 -3.58
C PRO A 108 -15.20 -4.79 -4.12
N LEU A 109 -14.67 -3.73 -4.73
CA LEU A 109 -13.31 -3.69 -5.25
C LEU A 109 -12.28 -3.72 -4.13
N LEU A 110 -12.46 -2.88 -3.12
CA LEU A 110 -11.62 -2.83 -1.92
C LEU A 110 -11.69 -4.15 -1.15
N ALA A 111 -12.90 -4.71 -0.99
CA ALA A 111 -13.08 -6.02 -0.35
C ALA A 111 -12.34 -7.13 -1.12
N ALA A 112 -12.50 -7.19 -2.45
CA ALA A 112 -11.81 -8.19 -3.27
C ALA A 112 -10.28 -8.07 -3.17
N PHE A 113 -9.74 -6.85 -3.15
CA PHE A 113 -8.33 -6.61 -2.92
C PHE A 113 -7.87 -7.15 -1.56
N THR A 114 -8.57 -6.78 -0.48
CA THR A 114 -8.22 -7.22 0.88
C THR A 114 -8.37 -8.72 1.09
N VAL A 115 -9.30 -9.40 0.40
CA VAL A 115 -9.45 -10.87 0.50
C VAL A 115 -8.31 -11.58 -0.22
N ARG A 116 -7.89 -11.09 -1.39
CA ARG A 116 -6.82 -11.72 -2.17
C ARG A 116 -5.45 -11.50 -1.54
N HIS A 117 -5.22 -10.29 -1.04
CA HIS A 117 -3.95 -9.89 -0.43
C HIS A 117 -4.13 -9.79 1.09
N GLY A 118 -4.97 -10.67 1.66
CA GLY A 118 -5.33 -10.77 3.08
C GLY A 118 -4.33 -11.53 3.93
#